data_AF-A0A7W4BQE4-F1
#
_entry.id   AF-A0A7W4BQE4-F1
#
_cell.length_a   1.000
_cell.length_b   1.000
_cell.length_c   1.000
_cell.angle_alpha   90.00
_cell.angle_beta   90.00
_cell.angle_gamma   90.00
#
_symmetry.space_group_name_H-M   'P 1'
#
loop_
_entity.id
_entity.type
_entity.pdbx_description
1 polymer ?
#
loop_
_entity_poly.entity_id
_entity_poly.type
_entity_poly.pdbx_seq_one_letter_code
_entity_poly.pdbx_strand_id
1 'polypeptide(L)' 'MGLGGISLWQIFILLFIFFMGALPWILALVSKKAKGTDKVVWFLMSFFISWLGYLVYYFLVIKKLPENN' A
#
# COMPACT_ATOMS: atom_id res chain seq x y z
N MET A 1 25.99 -1.18 21.87
CA MET A 1 25.26 -0.87 20.63
C MET A 1 24.55 -2.14 20.19
N GLY A 2 23.33 -2.36 20.67
CA GLY A 2 22.55 -3.52 20.25
C GLY A 2 22.02 -3.25 18.86
N LEU A 3 22.47 -4.01 17.86
CA LEU A 3 21.67 -4.25 16.66
C LEU A 3 20.45 -5.04 17.13
N GLY A 4 19.45 -4.31 17.64
CA GLY A 4 18.17 -4.87 18.04
C GLY A 4 17.47 -5.38 16.80
N GLY A 5 17.69 -6.66 16.49
CA GLY A 5 16.99 -7.33 15.41
C GLY A 5 15.49 -7.13 15.56
N ILE A 6 14.79 -7.05 14.43
CA ILE A 6 13.34 -6.89 14.39
C ILE A 6 12.72 -8.00 15.25
N SER A 7 11.99 -7.60 16.30
CA SER A 7 11.36 -8.57 17.20
C SER A 7 10.25 -9.33 16.46
N LEU A 8 9.97 -10.57 16.85
CA LEU A 8 8.86 -11.35 16.28
C LEU A 8 7.54 -10.57 16.32
N TRP A 9 7.33 -9.78 17.38
CA TRP A 9 6.18 -8.89 17.51
C TRP A 9 6.14 -7.78 16.45
N GLN A 10 7.28 -7.17 16.11
CA GLN A 10 7.34 -6.19 15.03
C GLN A 10 7.03 -6.80 13.67
N ILE A 11 7.45 -8.05 13.42
CA ILE A 11 7.09 -8.78 12.19
C ILE A 11 5.57 -8.97 12.11
N PHE A 12 4.91 -9.37 13.20
CA PHE A 12 3.44 -9.49 13.22
C PHE A 12 2.74 -8.16 12.97
N ILE A 13 3.24 -7.06 13.55
CA ILE A 13 2.68 -5.72 13.33
C ILE A 13 2.84 -5.28 11.87
N LEU A 14 4.00 -5.50 11.27
CA LEU A 14 4.25 -5.18 9.86
C LEU A 14 3.34 -5.99 8.93
N LEU A 15 3.17 -7.29 9.20
CA LEU A 15 2.24 -8.14 8.47
C LEU A 15 0.80 -7.62 8.62
N PHE A 16 0.38 -7.28 9.84
CA PHE A 16 -0.97 -6.76 10.09
C PHE A 16 -1.23 -5.46 9.32
N ILE A 17 -0.31 -4.50 9.35
CA ILE A 17 -0.41 -3.25 8.60
C ILE A 17 -0.47 -3.53 7.10
N PHE A 18 0.35 -4.44 6.59
CA PHE A 18 0.34 -4.84 5.18
C PHE A 18 -1.00 -5.44 4.77
N PHE A 19 -1.55 -6.37 5.56
CA PHE A 19 -2.88 -6.96 5.30
C PHE A 19 -4.00 -5.93 5.41
N MET A 20 -3.93 -5.00 6.36
CA MET A 20 -4.92 -3.90 6.46
C MET A 20 -4.86 -2.96 5.27
N GLY A 21 -3.66 -2.67 4.73
CA GLY A 21 -3.50 -1.90 3.51
C GLY A 21 -4.00 -2.62 2.26
N ALA A 22 -3.88 -3.96 2.24
CA ALA A 22 -4.33 -4.80 1.13
C ALA A 22 -5.82 -5.19 1.19
N LEU A 23 -6.48 -5.02 2.35
CA LEU A 23 -7.91 -5.29 2.54
C LEU A 23 -8.83 -4.73 1.44
N PRO A 24 -8.75 -3.44 1.06
CA PRO A 24 -9.61 -2.90 0.00
C PRO A 24 -9.42 -3.62 -1.34
N TRP A 25 -8.20 -4.07 -1.64
CA TRP A 25 -7.89 -4.82 -2.86
C TRP A 25 -8.48 -6.24 -2.81
N ILE A 26 -8.33 -6.90 -1.65
CA ILE A 26 -8.88 -8.24 -1.40
C ILE A 26 -10.41 -8.20 -1.47
N LEU A 27 -11.05 -7.21 -0.87
CA LEU A 27 -12.51 -7.04 -0.90
C LEU A 27 -13.02 -6.82 -2.33
N ALA A 28 -12.33 -6.02 -3.14
CA ALA A 28 -12.67 -5.82 -4.55
C ALA A 28 -12.58 -7.14 -5.34
N LEU A 29 -11.52 -7.93 -5.13
CA LEU A 29 -11.28 -9.19 -5.83
C LEU A 29 -12.20 -10.33 -5.37
N VAL A 30 -12.53 -10.42 -4.08
CA VAL A 30 -13.37 -11.50 -3.51
C VAL A 30 -14.86 -11.21 -3.71
N SER A 31 -15.25 -9.95 -3.92
CA SER A 31 -16.65 -9.58 -4.10
C SER A 31 -17.31 -10.34 -5.26
N LYS A 32 -18.46 -10.97 -4.99
CA LYS A 32 -19.30 -11.62 -6.00
C LYS A 32 -20.20 -10.62 -6.76
N LYS A 33 -20.22 -9.36 -6.32
CA LYS A 33 -21.09 -8.30 -6.86
C LYS A 33 -20.57 -7.73 -8.18
N ALA A 34 -19.26 -7.61 -8.33
CA ALA A 34 -18.63 -7.16 -9.57
C ALA A 34 -18.14 -8.37 -10.39
N LYS A 35 -18.36 -8.36 -11.70
CA LYS A 35 -17.96 -9.44 -12.63
C LYS A 35 -17.13 -8.87 -13.78
N GLY A 36 -16.19 -9.69 -14.28
CA GLY A 36 -15.36 -9.33 -15.43
C GLY A 36 -14.59 -8.02 -15.21
N THR A 37 -14.74 -7.10 -16.16
CA THR A 37 -14.00 -5.83 -16.22
C THR A 37 -14.27 -4.92 -15.03
N ASP A 38 -15.50 -4.89 -14.48
CA ASP A 38 -15.85 -4.03 -13.34
C ASP A 38 -15.04 -4.39 -12.09
N LYS A 39 -14.75 -5.69 -11.91
CA LYS A 39 -13.91 -6.16 -10.79
C LYS A 39 -12.46 -5.70 -10.95
N VAL A 40 -11.94 -5.74 -12.18
CA VAL A 40 -10.58 -5.28 -12.49
C VAL A 40 -10.46 -3.78 -12.28
N VAL A 41 -11.41 -2.99 -12.80
CA VAL A 41 -11.44 -1.54 -12.60
C VAL A 41 -11.57 -1.19 -11.12
N TRP A 42 -12.42 -1.89 -10.37
CA TRP A 42 -12.59 -1.65 -8.94
C TRP A 42 -11.33 -1.98 -8.14
N PHE A 43 -10.64 -3.08 -8.46
CA PHE A 43 -9.33 -3.40 -7.90
C PHE A 43 -8.30 -2.31 -8.23
N LEU A 44 -8.19 -1.90 -9.49
CA LEU A 44 -7.23 -0.88 -9.93
C LEU A 44 -7.47 0.46 -9.25
N MET A 45 -8.73 0.90 -9.15
CA MET A 45 -9.08 2.13 -8.43
C MET A 45 -8.68 2.04 -6.95
N SER A 46 -8.99 0.92 -6.30
CA SER A 46 -8.64 0.70 -4.89
C SER A 46 -7.13 0.62 -4.67
N PHE A 47 -6.39 0.09 -5.65
CA PHE A 47 -4.93 0.04 -5.66
C PHE A 47 -4.31 1.41 -5.88
N PHE A 48 -4.70 2.15 -6.92
CA PHE A 48 -4.07 3.45 -7.20
C PHE A 48 -4.41 4.50 -6.13
N ILE A 49 -5.64 4.51 -5.60
CA ILE A 49 -6.04 5.47 -4.57
C ILE A 49 -5.23 5.26 -3.27
N SER A 50 -4.92 4.02 -2.89
CA SER A 50 -4.15 3.77 -1.64
C SER A 50 -2.70 4.25 -1.72
N TRP A 51 -2.15 4.40 -2.94
CA TRP A 51 -0.80 4.92 -3.16
C TRP A 51 -0.78 6.38 -3.62
N LEU A 52 -1.93 6.98 -3.92
CA LEU A 52 -2.02 8.29 -4.57
C LEU A 52 -1.35 9.39 -3.73
N GLY A 53 -1.56 9.40 -2.41
CA GLY A 53 -0.90 10.36 -1.52
C GLY A 53 0.64 10.26 -1.57
N TYR A 54 1.17 9.03 -1.59
CA TYR A 54 2.61 8.79 -1.72
C TYR A 54 3.13 9.24 -3.09
N LEU A 55 2.48 8.82 -4.18
CA LEU A 55 2.92 9.13 -5.54
C LEU A 55 2.89 10.65 -5.79
N VAL A 56 1.82 11.33 -5.39
CA VAL A 56 1.69 12.78 -5.56
C VAL A 56 2.81 13.50 -4.81
N TYR A 57 3.02 13.20 -3.53
CA TYR A 57 4.06 13.86 -2.75
C TYR A 57 5.47 13.51 -3.25
N TYR A 58 5.70 12.26 -3.62
CA TYR A 58 6.98 11.81 -4.14
C TYR A 58 7.35 12.52 -5.44
N PHE A 59 6.45 12.55 -6.43
CA PHE A 59 6.74 13.16 -7.72
C PHE A 59 6.77 14.68 -7.69
N LEU A 60 5.94 15.32 -6.86
CA LEU A 60 5.86 16.78 -6.80
C LEU A 60 6.94 17.39 -5.91
N VAL A 61 7.28 16.74 -4.80
CA VAL A 61 8.12 17.31 -3.75
C VAL A 61 9.45 16.56 -3.66
N ILE A 62 9.43 15.26 -3.34
CA ILE A 62 10.65 14.49 -3.04
C ILE A 62 11.59 14.43 -4.25
N LYS A 63 11.07 14.12 -5.43
CA LYS A 63 11.87 14.02 -6.67
C LYS A 63 12.58 15.33 -7.04
N LYS A 64 12.07 16.48 -6.57
CA LYS A 64 12.63 17.80 -6.87
C LYS A 64 13.58 18.31 -5.78
N LEU A 65 13.65 17.66 -4.62
CA LEU A 65 14.59 18.04 -3.58
C LEU A 65 16.02 17.72 -4.04
N PRO A 66 16.98 18.64 -3.87
CA PRO A 66 18.38 18.32 -4.08
C PRO A 66 18.82 17.26 -3.06
N GLU A 67 19.56 16.27 -3.53
CA GLU A 67 20.14 15.24 -2.67
C GLU A 67 21.18 15.89 -1.77
N ASN A 68 20.85 16.05 -0.49
CA ASN A 68 21.80 16.55 0.50
C ASN A 68 22.67 15.38 0.95
N ASN A 69 23.82 15.23 0.28
CA ASN A 69 24.87 14.27 0.63
C ASN A 69 25.46 14.55 2.02
#